data_AF-A0A0A9C030-F1
#
_entry.id   AF-A0A0A9C030-F1
#
_cell.length_a   1.000
_cell.length_b   1.000
_cell.length_c   1.000
_cell.angle_alpha   90.00
_cell.angle_beta   90.00
_cell.angle_gamma   90.00
#
_symmetry.space_group_name_H-M   'P 1'
#
loop_
_entity.id
_entity.type
_entity.pdbx_description
1 polymer ?
#
loop_
_entity_poly.entity_id
_entity_poly.type
_entity_poly.pdbx_seq_one_letter_code
_entity_poly.pdbx_strand_id
1 'polypeptide(L)'
;MLEAVASHDLRIWHAFFGMAGSNNDINMLNQSPLFIDALKGEAPQVQFSVNGRQYSTGYYLADGIYLEWATFVKTIPAPQTEKHKLFAMTQEGCRKDMERAFGVLQSRFNIVRRLARLWKRNSIGRIMTGVIIHNMIVEDEKEMVKFPIDLNENGGTSIALPPEARMGGSTSFPEVLRRKATIRHHPTHTELKKDLVEHIWQFRGDKKNN
;
A
#
# COMPACT_ATOMS: atom_id res chain seq x y z
N MET A 1 -7.33 3.74 -14.04
CA MET A 1 -6.88 4.08 -12.68
C MET A 1 -5.90 3.03 -12.21
N LEU A 2 -4.92 3.37 -11.35
CA LEU A 2 -3.81 2.50 -10.97
C LEU A 2 -3.73 2.34 -9.45
N GLU A 3 -3.72 1.11 -8.97
CA GLU A 3 -3.42 0.71 -7.59
C GLU A 3 -1.97 0.28 -7.56
N ALA A 4 -1.14 0.87 -6.70
CA ALA A 4 0.24 0.42 -6.54
C ALA A 4 0.64 0.41 -5.07
N VAL A 5 1.48 -0.55 -4.72
CA VAL A 5 2.19 -0.58 -3.44
C VAL A 5 3.65 -0.30 -3.74
N ALA A 6 4.17 0.79 -3.17
CA ALA A 6 5.57 1.17 -3.35
C ALA A 6 6.24 1.43 -2.00
N SER A 7 7.55 1.17 -1.93
CA SER A 7 8.39 1.57 -0.80
C SER A 7 9.03 2.94 -1.05
N HIS A 8 9.61 3.51 0.00
CA HIS A 8 10.15 4.88 0.01
C HIS A 8 11.27 5.10 -1.02
N ASP A 9 12.02 4.04 -1.34
CA ASP A 9 13.07 3.95 -2.37
C ASP A 9 12.51 3.84 -3.81
N LEU A 10 11.21 4.08 -4.00
CA LEU A 10 10.50 4.03 -5.28
C LEU A 10 10.33 2.62 -5.86
N ARG A 11 10.69 1.56 -5.12
CA ARG A 11 10.42 0.18 -5.53
C ARG A 11 8.92 -0.10 -5.49
N ILE A 12 8.38 -0.72 -6.53
CA ILE A 12 6.95 -1.04 -6.64
C ILE A 12 6.77 -2.55 -6.55
N TRP A 13 6.05 -2.98 -5.52
CA TRP A 13 5.84 -4.38 -5.16
C TRP A 13 4.53 -4.94 -5.73
N HIS A 14 3.56 -4.07 -5.96
CA HIS A 14 2.27 -4.43 -6.53
C HIS A 14 1.79 -3.32 -7.45
N ALA A 15 1.15 -3.70 -8.55
CA ALA A 15 0.41 -2.77 -9.38
C ALA A 15 -0.79 -3.43 -10.06
N PHE A 16 -1.91 -2.72 -10.08
CA PHE A 16 -3.14 -3.15 -10.71
C PHE A 16 -3.83 -2.01 -11.47
N PHE A 17 -4.32 -2.31 -12.68
CA PHE A 17 -4.93 -1.34 -13.58
C PHE A 17 -6.42 -1.58 -13.71
N GLY A 18 -7.21 -0.64 -13.18
CA GLY A 18 -8.66 -0.57 -13.36
C GLY A 18 -9.06 0.20 -14.62
N MET A 19 -10.20 -0.17 -15.20
CA MET A 19 -10.79 0.53 -16.35
C MET A 19 -11.21 1.96 -15.99
N ALA A 20 -11.23 2.86 -16.98
CA ALA A 20 -11.76 4.21 -16.83
C ALA A 20 -13.29 4.23 -17.02
N GLY A 21 -14.02 4.83 -16.08
CA GLY A 21 -15.48 5.01 -16.05
C GLY A 21 -15.90 6.03 -14.99
N SER A 22 -17.20 6.14 -14.68
CA SER A 22 -17.70 6.88 -13.51
C SER A 22 -17.62 5.97 -12.26
N ASN A 23 -17.30 6.54 -11.09
CA ASN A 23 -17.00 5.81 -9.84
C ASN A 23 -15.76 4.89 -9.89
N ASN A 24 -14.68 5.36 -10.52
CA ASN A 24 -13.44 4.60 -10.66
C ASN A 24 -12.94 4.03 -9.33
N ASP A 25 -12.88 4.84 -8.26
CA ASP A 25 -12.34 4.45 -6.95
C ASP A 25 -13.08 3.25 -6.32
N ILE A 26 -14.41 3.32 -6.23
CA ILE A 26 -15.22 2.22 -5.67
C ILE A 26 -15.21 0.99 -6.60
N ASN A 27 -15.30 1.20 -7.91
CA ASN A 27 -15.26 0.11 -8.88
C ASN A 27 -13.90 -0.60 -8.88
N MET A 28 -12.82 0.13 -8.62
CA MET A 28 -11.48 -0.42 -8.47
C MET A 28 -11.33 -1.20 -7.17
N LEU A 29 -11.83 -0.71 -6.03
CA LEU A 29 -11.79 -1.51 -4.80
C LEU A 29 -12.49 -2.87 -4.95
N ASN A 30 -13.63 -2.89 -5.65
CA ASN A 30 -14.34 -4.14 -5.92
C ASN A 30 -13.61 -5.06 -6.91
N GLN A 31 -12.65 -4.54 -7.67
CA GLN A 31 -11.86 -5.28 -8.66
C GLN A 31 -10.40 -5.48 -8.23
N SER A 32 -9.98 -4.91 -7.11
CA SER A 32 -8.61 -4.96 -6.59
C SER A 32 -8.28 -6.39 -6.18
N PRO A 33 -7.22 -6.99 -6.74
CA PRO A 33 -6.73 -8.29 -6.32
C PRO A 33 -6.40 -8.32 -4.82
N LEU A 34 -5.82 -7.24 -4.27
CA LEU A 34 -5.52 -7.17 -2.83
C LEU A 34 -6.77 -7.31 -1.97
N PHE A 35 -7.87 -6.64 -2.34
CA PHE A 35 -9.13 -6.75 -1.63
C PHE A 35 -9.85 -8.08 -1.88
N ILE A 36 -9.79 -8.61 -3.10
CA ILE A 36 -10.37 -9.90 -3.44
C ILE A 36 -9.67 -11.02 -2.66
N ASP A 37 -8.35 -11.01 -2.61
CA ASP A 37 -7.55 -12.00 -1.90
C ASP A 37 -7.76 -11.87 -0.38
N ALA A 38 -7.91 -10.65 0.14
CA ALA A 38 -8.27 -10.43 1.55
C ALA A 38 -9.67 -10.99 1.89
N LEU A 39 -10.65 -10.83 1.00
CA LEU A 39 -11.98 -11.41 1.17
C LEU A 39 -11.97 -12.94 1.07
N LYS A 40 -11.17 -13.50 0.16
CA LYS A 40 -10.95 -14.94 0.04
C LYS A 40 -10.08 -15.53 1.14
N GLY A 41 -9.40 -14.68 1.92
CA GLY A 41 -8.47 -15.11 2.97
C GLY A 41 -7.16 -15.67 2.41
N GLU A 42 -6.86 -15.35 1.17
CA GLU A 42 -5.63 -15.69 0.44
C GLU A 42 -4.58 -14.58 0.58
N ALA A 43 -4.97 -13.38 1.03
CA ALA A 43 -4.03 -12.31 1.33
C ALA A 43 -3.09 -12.69 2.48
N PRO A 44 -1.83 -12.19 2.45
CA PRO A 44 -0.89 -12.37 3.55
C PRO A 44 -1.49 -11.97 4.87
N GLN A 45 -1.33 -12.82 5.89
CA GLN A 45 -1.74 -12.48 7.24
C GLN A 45 -0.76 -11.44 7.80
N VAL A 46 -1.31 -10.31 8.27
CA VAL A 46 -0.51 -9.24 8.88
C VAL A 46 -0.88 -9.17 10.34
N GLN A 47 0.11 -9.24 11.23
CA GLN A 47 -0.04 -8.95 12.64
C GLN A 47 0.91 -7.83 13.02
N PHE A 48 0.38 -6.76 13.58
CA PHE A 48 1.18 -5.62 14.03
C PHE A 48 0.60 -5.04 15.31
N SER A 49 1.43 -4.37 16.09
CA SER A 49 1.00 -3.66 17.29
C SER A 49 1.21 -2.16 17.14
N VAL A 50 0.17 -1.40 17.53
CA VAL A 50 0.21 0.07 17.59
C VAL A 50 -0.31 0.45 18.96
N ASN A 51 0.43 1.30 19.67
CA ASN A 51 0.05 1.83 20.98
C ASN A 51 -0.38 0.72 21.98
N GLY A 52 0.31 -0.43 21.97
CA GLY A 52 0.04 -1.57 22.86
C GLY A 52 -1.17 -2.43 22.49
N ARG A 53 -1.90 -2.11 21.42
CA ARG A 53 -2.98 -2.94 20.87
C ARG A 53 -2.48 -3.75 19.68
N GLN A 54 -3.01 -4.96 19.50
CA GLN A 54 -2.71 -5.82 18.36
C GLN A 54 -3.80 -5.72 17.30
N TYR A 55 -3.38 -5.67 16.04
CA TYR A 55 -4.25 -5.66 14.88
C TYR A 55 -3.85 -6.79 13.94
N SER A 56 -4.86 -7.55 13.48
CA SER A 56 -4.72 -8.64 12.50
C SER A 56 -5.13 -8.23 11.08
N THR A 57 -5.63 -7.01 10.92
CA THR A 57 -6.09 -6.48 9.64
C THR A 57 -5.16 -5.35 9.24
N GLY A 58 -4.37 -5.56 8.18
CA GLY A 58 -3.52 -4.51 7.60
C GLY A 58 -4.32 -3.28 7.20
N TYR A 59 -3.69 -2.11 7.24
CA TYR A 59 -4.31 -0.86 6.84
C TYR A 59 -3.57 -0.22 5.67
N TYR A 60 -4.32 0.53 4.87
CA TYR A 60 -3.88 1.26 3.70
C TYR A 60 -4.11 2.75 3.91
N LEU A 61 -3.19 3.57 3.42
CA LEU A 61 -3.39 5.01 3.34
C LEU A 61 -4.48 5.30 2.31
N ALA A 62 -5.48 6.09 2.72
CA ALA A 62 -6.60 6.43 1.87
C ALA A 62 -6.85 7.92 1.83
N ASP A 63 -7.31 8.40 0.67
CA ASP A 63 -7.74 9.78 0.49
C ASP A 63 -9.12 10.02 1.11
N GLY A 64 -9.50 11.29 1.26
CA GLY A 64 -10.76 11.76 1.84
C GLY A 64 -12.02 11.20 1.19
N ILE A 65 -11.93 10.73 -0.06
CA ILE A 65 -13.05 10.15 -0.82
C ILE A 65 -13.41 8.72 -0.41
N TYR A 66 -12.54 8.04 0.36
CA TYR A 66 -12.78 6.67 0.80
C TYR A 66 -13.62 6.60 2.09
N LEU A 67 -14.42 5.53 2.19
CA LEU A 67 -15.26 5.24 3.36
C LEU A 67 -14.41 4.92 4.60
N GLU A 68 -15.00 5.06 5.78
CA GLU A 68 -14.36 4.80 7.08
C GLU A 68 -14.35 3.30 7.40
N TRP A 69 -13.47 2.58 6.73
CA TRP A 69 -13.25 1.14 6.91
C TRP A 69 -12.03 0.90 7.80
N ALA A 70 -12.01 -0.22 8.54
CA ALA A 70 -10.87 -0.59 9.39
C ALA A 70 -9.56 -0.69 8.62
N THR A 71 -9.64 -1.04 7.33
CA THR A 71 -8.53 -1.14 6.39
C THR A 71 -8.07 0.19 5.79
N PHE A 72 -8.81 1.29 5.97
CA PHE A 72 -8.44 2.59 5.42
C PHE A 72 -8.13 3.59 6.52
N VAL A 73 -6.94 4.18 6.47
CA VAL A 73 -6.56 5.28 7.36
C VAL A 73 -6.44 6.55 6.54
N LYS A 74 -7.31 7.50 6.86
CA LYS A 74 -7.34 8.83 6.23
C LYS A 74 -6.56 9.83 7.06
N THR A 75 -5.97 10.80 6.38
CA THR A 75 -5.44 12.00 7.03
C THR A 75 -6.53 12.74 7.81
N ILE A 76 -6.13 13.60 8.74
CA ILE A 76 -7.06 14.45 9.51
C ILE A 76 -7.26 15.75 8.74
N PRO A 77 -8.48 16.05 8.26
CA PRO A 77 -8.75 17.32 7.60
C PRO A 77 -8.66 18.47 8.62
N ALA A 78 -8.05 19.58 8.23
CA ALA A 78 -7.90 20.78 9.07
C ALA A 78 -7.44 20.48 10.52
N PRO A 79 -6.23 19.92 10.71
CA PRO A 79 -5.75 19.51 12.03
C PRO A 79 -5.56 20.72 12.96
N GLN A 80 -6.29 20.72 14.09
CA GLN A 80 -6.28 21.82 15.05
C GLN A 80 -5.16 21.70 16.10
N THR A 81 -4.92 20.50 16.61
CA THR A 81 -3.91 20.24 17.65
C THR A 81 -2.55 19.92 17.02
N GLU A 82 -1.45 20.22 17.70
CA GLU A 82 -0.09 19.87 17.23
C GLU A 82 0.05 18.36 16.96
N LYS A 83 -0.58 17.54 17.80
CA LYS A 83 -0.65 16.11 17.61
C LYS A 83 -1.31 15.70 16.28
N HIS A 84 -2.46 16.30 15.98
CA HIS A 84 -3.16 16.04 14.71
C HIS A 84 -2.38 16.61 13.52
N LYS A 85 -1.68 17.74 13.68
CA LYS A 85 -0.82 18.32 12.64
C LYS A 85 0.33 17.39 12.30
N LEU A 86 0.99 16.82 13.31
CA LEU A 86 2.08 15.86 13.13
C LEU A 86 1.61 14.58 12.43
N PHE A 87 0.44 14.07 12.83
CA PHE A 87 -0.19 12.93 12.16
C PHE A 87 -0.48 13.25 10.69
N ALA A 88 -1.20 14.35 10.42
CA ALA A 88 -1.54 14.75 9.07
C ALA A 88 -0.29 14.96 8.20
N MET A 89 0.75 15.61 8.73
CA MET A 89 2.03 15.81 8.05
C MET A 89 2.72 14.47 7.69
N THR A 90 2.68 13.49 8.60
CA THR A 90 3.28 12.17 8.37
C THR A 90 2.53 11.40 7.28
N GLN A 91 1.20 11.40 7.35
CA GLN A 91 0.34 10.76 6.34
C GLN A 91 0.52 11.40 4.96
N GLU A 92 0.54 12.73 4.91
CA GLU A 92 0.72 13.50 3.68
C GLU A 92 2.14 13.35 3.10
N GLY A 93 3.15 13.16 3.94
CA GLY A 93 4.51 12.81 3.52
C GLY A 93 4.54 11.48 2.77
N CYS A 94 3.98 10.42 3.36
CA CYS A 94 3.88 9.11 2.70
C CYS A 94 3.10 9.19 1.38
N ARG A 95 2.03 10.00 1.33
CA ARG A 95 1.27 10.26 0.11
C ARG A 95 2.13 10.91 -0.97
N LYS A 96 2.94 11.92 -0.62
CA LYS A 96 3.88 12.58 -1.54
C LYS A 96 4.97 11.63 -2.04
N ASP A 97 5.45 10.70 -1.22
CA ASP A 97 6.41 9.70 -1.66
C ASP A 97 5.81 8.77 -2.72
N MET A 98 4.53 8.37 -2.56
CA MET A 98 3.78 7.65 -3.60
C MET A 98 3.63 8.47 -4.87
N GLU A 99 3.22 9.74 -4.77
CA GLU A 99 3.11 10.65 -5.92
C GLU A 99 4.45 10.85 -6.62
N ARG A 100 5.56 10.92 -5.86
CA ARG A 100 6.92 10.98 -6.39
C ARG A 100 7.26 9.73 -7.20
N ALA A 101 6.98 8.54 -6.69
CA ALA A 101 7.20 7.28 -7.41
C ALA A 101 6.41 7.24 -8.73
N PHE A 102 5.14 7.67 -8.70
CA PHE A 102 4.34 7.78 -9.93
C PHE A 102 4.88 8.84 -10.90
N GLY A 103 5.31 10.00 -10.40
CA GLY A 103 5.90 11.05 -11.23
C GLY A 103 7.18 10.58 -11.93
N VAL A 104 8.02 9.79 -11.25
CA VAL A 104 9.22 9.16 -11.84
C VAL A 104 8.84 8.16 -12.93
N LEU A 105 7.81 7.33 -12.70
CA LEU A 105 7.31 6.43 -13.75
C LEU A 105 6.78 7.19 -14.97
N GLN A 106 6.01 8.25 -14.75
CA GLN A 106 5.45 9.07 -15.84
C GLN A 106 6.52 9.81 -16.64
N SER A 107 7.61 10.23 -16.01
CA SER A 107 8.73 10.91 -16.70
C SER A 107 9.56 9.95 -17.54
N ARG A 108 9.79 8.73 -17.04
CA ARG A 108 10.54 7.68 -17.76
C ARG A 108 9.73 7.05 -18.89
N PHE A 109 8.43 6.88 -18.67
CA PHE A 109 7.57 6.11 -19.56
C PHE A 109 6.38 6.93 -20.04
N ASN A 110 6.49 7.45 -21.26
CA ASN A 110 5.40 8.21 -21.92
C ASN A 110 4.07 7.43 -21.98
N ILE A 111 4.13 6.09 -21.99
CA ILE A 111 2.95 5.22 -21.99
C ILE A 111 2.16 5.29 -20.68
N VAL A 112 2.80 5.65 -19.56
CA VAL A 112 2.15 5.84 -18.25
C VAL A 112 1.44 7.20 -18.19
N ARG A 113 1.97 8.20 -18.90
CA ARG A 113 1.40 9.55 -18.97
C ARG A 113 0.15 9.63 -19.85
N ARG A 114 0.04 8.79 -20.88
CA ARG A 114 -1.08 8.81 -21.83
C ARG A 114 -2.11 7.75 -21.47
N LEU A 115 -3.37 8.16 -21.29
CA LEU A 115 -4.49 7.24 -21.11
C LEU A 115 -4.51 6.23 -22.27
N ALA A 116 -4.35 4.95 -21.94
CA ALA A 116 -4.42 3.84 -22.90
C ALA A 116 -5.87 3.56 -23.34
N ARG A 117 -6.58 4.60 -23.82
CA ARG A 117 -8.03 4.60 -24.13
C ARG A 117 -8.45 3.57 -25.18
N LEU A 118 -7.49 2.94 -25.87
CA LEU A 118 -7.72 2.00 -26.97
C LEU A 118 -7.12 0.61 -26.73
N TRP A 119 -6.59 0.33 -25.54
CA TRP A 119 -5.84 -0.90 -25.29
C TRP A 119 -6.66 -1.87 -24.44
N LYS A 120 -6.61 -3.16 -24.76
CA LYS A 120 -7.24 -4.22 -23.96
C LYS A 120 -6.60 -4.27 -22.56
N ARG A 121 -7.40 -4.54 -21.52
CA ARG A 121 -6.94 -4.62 -20.11
C ARG A 121 -5.70 -5.50 -19.93
N ASN A 122 -5.71 -6.69 -20.52
CA ASN A 122 -4.59 -7.64 -20.41
C ASN A 122 -3.32 -7.09 -21.06
N SER A 123 -3.45 -6.33 -22.16
CA SER A 123 -2.32 -5.71 -22.84
C SER A 123 -1.72 -4.58 -21.99
N ILE A 124 -2.56 -3.70 -21.43
CA ILE A 124 -2.10 -2.64 -20.51
C ILE A 124 -1.43 -3.27 -19.29
N GLY A 125 -2.04 -4.30 -18.70
CA GLY A 125 -1.48 -5.00 -17.54
C GLY A 125 -0.08 -5.52 -17.82
N ARG A 126 0.12 -6.26 -18.91
CA ARG A 126 1.45 -6.80 -19.31
C ARG A 126 2.49 -5.70 -19.51
N ILE A 127 2.12 -4.61 -20.18
CA ILE A 127 3.04 -3.50 -20.45
C ILE A 127 3.43 -2.81 -19.16
N MET A 128 2.47 -2.56 -18.27
CA MET A 128 2.74 -1.91 -17.01
C MET A 128 3.54 -2.79 -16.07
N THR A 129 3.31 -4.09 -16.06
CA THR A 129 4.19 -5.06 -15.38
C THR A 129 5.62 -4.95 -15.93
N GLY A 130 5.79 -4.89 -17.26
CA GLY A 130 7.11 -4.70 -17.88
C GLY A 130 7.76 -3.37 -17.49
N VAL A 131 7.01 -2.27 -17.47
CA VAL A 131 7.45 -0.94 -17.02
C VAL A 131 7.94 -0.98 -15.57
N ILE A 132 7.18 -1.62 -14.68
CA ILE A 132 7.52 -1.73 -13.27
C ILE A 132 8.75 -2.60 -13.08
N ILE A 133 8.80 -3.80 -13.67
CA ILE A 133 9.95 -4.70 -13.58
C ILE A 133 11.21 -4.02 -14.12
N HIS A 134 11.12 -3.32 -15.26
CA HIS A 134 12.24 -2.55 -15.79
C HIS A 134 12.72 -1.48 -14.81
N ASN A 135 11.79 -0.73 -14.21
CA ASN A 135 12.15 0.29 -13.23
C ASN A 135 12.82 -0.34 -11.99
N MET A 136 12.34 -1.50 -11.54
CA MET A 136 12.93 -2.24 -10.43
C MET A 136 14.37 -2.70 -10.73
N ILE A 137 14.62 -3.26 -11.92
CA ILE A 137 15.95 -3.70 -12.35
C ILE A 137 16.91 -2.51 -12.43
N VAL A 138 16.48 -1.41 -13.06
CA VAL A 138 17.32 -0.22 -13.23
C VAL A 138 17.70 0.42 -11.89
N GLU A 139 16.80 0.40 -10.90
CA GLU A 139 17.16 0.91 -9.57
C GLU A 139 18.05 -0.07 -8.78
N ASP A 140 17.83 -1.39 -8.91
CA ASP A 140 18.67 -2.41 -8.27
C ASP A 140 20.12 -2.37 -8.80
N GLU A 141 20.29 -2.27 -10.13
CA GLU A 141 21.62 -2.13 -10.76
C GLU A 141 22.35 -0.86 -10.31
N LYS A 142 21.63 0.26 -10.11
CA LYS A 142 22.22 1.51 -9.59
C LYS A 142 22.64 1.40 -8.13
N GLU A 143 21.96 0.59 -7.33
CA GLU A 143 22.35 0.31 -5.95
C GLU A 143 23.58 -0.61 -5.88
N MET A 144 23.66 -1.62 -6.76
CA MET A 144 24.84 -2.49 -6.87
C MET A 144 26.11 -1.74 -7.31
N VAL A 145 25.99 -0.70 -8.13
CA VAL A 145 27.15 0.13 -8.52
C VAL A 145 27.68 0.97 -7.34
N LYS A 146 26.91 1.19 -6.27
CA LYS A 146 27.34 1.94 -5.07
C LYS A 146 28.07 1.07 -4.03
N PHE A 147 27.89 -0.24 -4.07
CA PHE A 147 28.53 -1.18 -3.15
C PHE A 147 29.26 -2.23 -3.99
N PRO A 148 30.59 -2.12 -4.21
CA PRO A 148 31.33 -3.16 -4.91
C PRO A 148 31.13 -4.48 -4.16
N ILE A 149 30.53 -5.44 -4.84
CA ILE A 149 30.24 -6.77 -4.30
C ILE A 149 31.58 -7.45 -4.03
N ASP A 150 31.94 -7.61 -2.76
CA ASP A 150 32.98 -8.54 -2.35
C ASP A 150 32.40 -9.95 -2.39
N LEU A 151 32.80 -10.72 -3.41
CA LEU A 151 32.31 -12.08 -3.66
C LEU A 151 32.76 -13.10 -2.59
N ASN A 152 33.51 -12.67 -1.58
CA ASN A 152 33.98 -13.50 -0.46
C ASN A 152 33.16 -13.38 0.83
N GLU A 153 32.11 -12.55 0.89
CA GLU A 153 31.24 -12.52 2.06
C GLU A 153 30.16 -13.62 2.00
N ASN A 154 30.12 -14.47 3.03
CA ASN A 154 29.07 -15.46 3.20
C ASN A 154 27.72 -14.74 3.22
N GLY A 155 26.92 -14.96 2.17
CA GLY A 155 25.62 -14.33 1.97
C GLY A 155 24.79 -14.35 3.24
N GLY A 156 24.58 -13.16 3.82
CA GLY A 156 23.72 -12.98 4.98
C GLY A 156 22.35 -13.55 4.67
N THR A 157 21.96 -14.58 5.42
CA THR A 157 20.65 -15.22 5.40
C THR A 157 19.56 -14.24 5.80
N SER A 158 19.18 -13.34 4.89
CA SER A 158 17.88 -12.70 4.93
C SER A 158 16.91 -13.61 4.19
N ILE A 159 16.49 -14.67 4.88
CA ILE A 159 15.39 -15.53 4.44
C ILE A 159 14.13 -14.65 4.50
N ALA A 160 13.77 -14.04 3.38
CA ALA A 160 12.39 -13.60 3.19
C ALA A 160 11.55 -14.88 3.24
N LEU A 161 10.88 -15.10 4.38
CA LEU A 161 9.93 -16.19 4.50
C LEU A 161 8.93 -16.04 3.33
N PRO A 162 8.75 -17.05 2.48
CA PRO A 162 7.75 -16.98 1.42
C PRO A 162 6.40 -16.68 2.09
N PRO A 163 5.56 -15.81 1.49
CA PRO A 163 4.21 -15.63 1.99
C PRO A 163 3.55 -17.01 2.04
N GLU A 164 3.08 -17.41 3.22
CA GLU A 164 2.29 -18.62 3.37
C GLU A 164 0.93 -18.39 2.68
N ALA A 165 0.93 -18.47 1.35
CA ALA A 165 -0.29 -18.53 0.58
C ALA A 165 -0.94 -19.88 0.89
N ARG A 166 -1.94 -19.88 1.77
CA ARG A 166 -2.80 -21.04 2.00
C ARG A 166 -3.54 -21.34 0.71
N MET A 167 -2.94 -22.19 -0.13
CA MET A 167 -3.58 -22.73 -1.31
C MET A 167 -4.54 -23.84 -0.85
N GLY A 168 -5.84 -23.53 -0.75
CA GLY A 168 -6.86 -24.57 -0.59
C GLY A 168 -8.01 -24.23 0.33
N GLY A 169 -9.16 -23.95 -0.27
CA GLY A 169 -10.47 -24.01 0.36
C GLY A 169 -11.45 -23.05 -0.31
N SER A 170 -12.44 -23.59 -1.01
CA SER A 170 -13.60 -22.81 -1.47
C SER A 170 -14.13 -22.00 -0.29
N THR A 171 -13.92 -20.69 -0.29
CA THR A 171 -14.32 -19.83 0.83
C THR A 171 -15.84 -19.85 0.91
N SER A 172 -16.41 -20.35 2.01
CA SER A 172 -17.86 -20.36 2.14
C SER A 172 -18.39 -18.93 2.14
N PHE A 173 -19.56 -18.71 1.53
CA PHE A 173 -20.19 -17.39 1.45
C PHE A 173 -20.34 -16.70 2.83
N PRO A 174 -20.70 -17.41 3.92
CA PRO A 174 -20.68 -16.84 5.28
C PRO A 174 -19.30 -16.32 5.72
N GLU A 175 -18.22 -17.00 5.36
CA GLU A 175 -16.86 -16.60 5.73
C GLU A 175 -16.41 -15.34 4.99
N VAL A 176 -16.79 -15.20 3.72
CA VAL A 176 -16.59 -13.96 2.94
C VAL A 176 -17.35 -12.80 3.56
N LEU A 177 -18.60 -13.01 3.98
CA LEU A 177 -19.39 -11.98 4.67
C LEU A 177 -18.75 -11.55 6.00
N ARG A 178 -18.24 -12.52 6.77
CA ARG A 178 -17.54 -12.24 8.03
C ARG A 178 -16.31 -11.37 7.81
N ARG A 179 -15.45 -11.72 6.85
CA ARG A 179 -14.26 -10.92 6.51
C ARG A 179 -14.60 -9.54 5.98
N LYS A 180 -15.65 -9.45 5.16
CA LYS A 180 -16.17 -8.16 4.68
C LYS A 180 -16.65 -7.27 5.83
N ALA A 181 -17.30 -7.85 6.85
CA ALA A 181 -17.70 -7.13 8.05
C ALA A 181 -16.48 -6.65 8.85
N THR A 182 -15.44 -7.48 9.00
CA THR A 182 -14.18 -7.10 9.66
C THR A 182 -13.48 -5.96 8.94
N ILE A 183 -13.33 -6.04 7.61
CA ILE A 183 -12.70 -5.01 6.78
C ILE A 183 -13.41 -3.66 6.93
N ARG A 184 -14.74 -3.68 7.08
CA ARG A 184 -15.61 -2.50 7.17
C ARG A 184 -15.94 -2.09 8.61
N HIS A 185 -15.29 -2.69 9.60
CA HIS A 185 -15.65 -2.50 11.00
C HIS A 185 -15.29 -1.08 11.49
N HIS A 186 -16.30 -0.22 11.57
CA HIS A 186 -16.15 1.20 11.91
C HIS A 186 -15.53 1.47 13.29
N PRO A 187 -15.87 0.72 14.36
CA PRO A 187 -15.19 0.90 15.65
C PRO A 187 -13.68 0.67 15.56
N THR A 188 -13.26 -0.39 14.86
CA THR A 188 -11.82 -0.71 14.68
C THR A 188 -11.11 0.37 13.85
N HIS A 189 -11.77 0.95 12.84
CA HIS A 189 -11.24 2.12 12.12
C HIS A 189 -10.92 3.27 13.07
N THR A 190 -11.89 3.61 13.92
CA THR A 190 -11.78 4.74 14.84
C THR A 190 -10.68 4.50 15.89
N GLU A 191 -10.59 3.29 16.42
CA GLU A 191 -9.55 2.90 17.38
C GLU A 191 -8.16 2.92 16.75
N LEU A 192 -7.97 2.23 15.63
CA LEU A 192 -6.70 2.20 14.91
C LEU A 192 -6.21 3.62 14.58
N LYS A 193 -7.11 4.51 14.13
CA LYS A 193 -6.74 5.90 13.84
C LYS A 193 -6.26 6.63 15.09
N LYS A 194 -6.94 6.46 16.24
CA LYS A 194 -6.50 7.07 17.51
C LYS A 194 -5.15 6.52 17.96
N ASP A 195 -4.95 5.21 17.86
CA ASP A 195 -3.72 4.55 18.27
C ASP A 195 -2.54 4.94 17.36
N LEU A 196 -2.75 5.10 16.06
CA LEU A 196 -1.74 5.62 15.13
C LEU A 196 -1.38 7.08 15.44
N VAL A 197 -2.37 7.92 15.78
CA VAL A 197 -2.15 9.32 16.18
C VAL A 197 -1.33 9.40 17.46
N GLU A 198 -1.59 8.54 18.44
CA GLU A 198 -0.80 8.43 19.67
C GLU A 198 0.61 7.92 19.40
N HIS A 199 0.73 6.81 18.66
CA HIS A 199 2.01 6.19 18.36
C HIS A 199 2.96 7.13 17.61
N ILE A 200 2.45 7.84 16.59
CA ILE A 200 3.26 8.83 15.85
C ILE A 200 3.67 10.00 16.75
N TRP A 201 2.79 10.42 17.67
CA TRP A 201 3.10 11.48 18.61
C TRP A 201 4.20 11.08 19.59
N GLN A 202 4.13 9.91 20.20
CA GLN A 202 5.18 9.42 21.09
C GLN A 202 6.51 9.25 20.34
N PHE A 203 6.49 8.67 19.15
CA PHE A 203 7.72 8.37 18.41
C PHE A 203 8.41 9.60 17.79
N ARG A 204 7.62 10.62 17.38
CA ARG A 204 8.15 11.81 16.67
C ARG A 204 8.01 13.11 17.43
N GLY A 205 7.14 13.19 18.43
CA GLY A 205 6.98 14.35 19.32
C GLY A 205 8.20 14.52 20.22
N ASP A 206 8.74 13.43 20.76
CA ASP A 206 9.93 13.46 21.61
C ASP A 206 11.18 13.94 20.86
N LYS A 207 11.28 13.66 19.55
CA LYS A 207 12.38 14.13 18.70
C LYS A 207 12.33 15.62 18.34
N LYS A 208 11.22 16.31 18.60
CA LYS A 208 11.11 17.78 18.40
C LYS A 208 11.38 18.57 19.69
N ASN A 209 11.33 17.91 20.85
CA ASN A 209 11.50 18.53 22.16
C ASN A 209 12.89 18.30 22.78
N ASN A 210 13.84 17.80 21.99
CA ASN A 210 15.24 17.56 22.35
C ASN A 210 16.13 18.06 21.22
#